data_AF-Q6U6I7-F1
#
_entry.id   AF-Q6U6I7-F1
#
_cell.length_a   1.000
_cell.length_b   1.000
_cell.length_c   1.000
_cell.angle_alpha   90.00
_cell.angle_beta   90.00
_cell.angle_gamma   90.00
#
_symmetry.space_group_name_H-M   'P 1'
#
loop_
_entity.id
_entity.type
_entity.pdbx_description
1 polymer ?
#
loop_
_entity_poly.entity_id
_entity_poly.type
_entity_poly.pdbx_seq_one_letter_code
_entity_poly.pdbx_strand_id
1 'polypeptide(L)'
;AVLTQKQKKQHSVLHLVPINATSKDDSDVTEVMWQPALRRGRGLQAQGYGVRIQDAGVYLLYSQVLFQDVTFTMGQVVSREGQGRQETLFRCIRSMPSHPDRAYNSCYSAGVFHLHQGDILSVIIPRARAKLNLSPHGTFLGFVKL
;
A
#
# COMPACT_ATOMS: atom_id res chain seq x y z
N ALA A 1 -34.37 -32.48 -8.33
CA ALA A 1 -33.85 -31.10 -8.34
C ALA A 1 -32.36 -31.15 -8.01
N VAL A 2 -31.49 -30.87 -8.99
CA VAL A 2 -30.03 -30.83 -8.74
C VAL A 2 -29.73 -29.48 -8.11
N LEU A 3 -29.36 -29.49 -6.82
CA LEU A 3 -28.83 -28.32 -6.11
C LEU A 3 -27.50 -27.95 -6.76
N THR A 4 -27.51 -26.98 -7.66
CA THR A 4 -26.28 -26.33 -8.12
C THR A 4 -25.67 -25.61 -6.92
N GLN A 5 -24.62 -26.19 -6.34
CA GLN A 5 -23.72 -25.46 -5.45
C GLN A 5 -23.25 -24.23 -6.21
N LYS A 6 -23.75 -23.04 -5.84
CA LYS A 6 -23.17 -21.78 -6.27
C LYS A 6 -21.70 -21.83 -5.90
N GLN A 7 -20.82 -22.02 -6.87
CA GLN A 7 -19.38 -21.85 -6.67
C GLN A 7 -19.21 -20.45 -6.08
N LYS A 8 -18.86 -20.36 -4.80
CA LYS A 8 -18.50 -19.08 -4.19
C LYS A 8 -17.31 -18.56 -5.00
N LYS A 9 -17.53 -17.52 -5.82
CA LYS A 9 -16.46 -16.85 -6.55
C LYS A 9 -15.40 -16.46 -5.52
N GLN A 10 -14.22 -17.07 -5.59
CA GLN A 10 -13.14 -16.75 -4.68
C GLN A 10 -12.58 -15.39 -5.06
N HIS A 11 -12.64 -14.43 -4.14
CA HIS A 11 -12.08 -13.09 -4.34
C HIS A 11 -10.57 -13.16 -4.53
N SER A 12 -10.04 -12.43 -5.52
CA SER A 12 -8.59 -12.24 -5.68
C SER A 12 -8.07 -11.39 -4.51
N VAL A 13 -7.00 -11.83 -3.85
CA VAL A 13 -6.45 -11.19 -2.65
C VAL A 13 -4.93 -11.12 -2.78
N LEU A 14 -4.36 -10.00 -2.37
CA LEU A 14 -2.91 -9.83 -2.23
C LEU A 14 -2.64 -9.05 -0.94
N HIS A 15 -1.83 -9.62 -0.04
CA HIS A 15 -1.30 -8.93 1.13
C HIS A 15 0.22 -8.88 1.01
N LEU A 16 0.77 -7.69 1.21
CA LEU A 16 2.16 -7.35 1.00
C LEU A 16 2.77 -6.82 2.29
N VAL A 17 4.02 -7.20 2.51
CA VAL A 17 4.85 -6.72 3.62
C VAL A 17 6.14 -6.12 3.04
N PRO A 18 6.78 -5.19 3.75
CA PRO A 18 8.00 -4.54 3.27
C PRO A 18 9.19 -5.52 3.24
N ILE A 19 10.08 -5.33 2.27
CA ILE A 19 11.43 -5.94 2.22
C ILE A 19 12.47 -4.90 2.63
N ASN A 20 12.39 -3.71 2.02
CA ASN A 20 13.27 -2.59 2.28
C ASN A 20 12.50 -1.28 2.04
N ALA A 21 13.15 -0.16 2.37
CA ALA A 21 12.70 1.17 2.01
C ALA A 21 13.89 1.99 1.50
N THR A 22 13.67 2.79 0.47
CA THR A 22 14.72 3.57 -0.18
C THR A 22 14.27 5.01 -0.41
N SER A 23 15.20 5.94 -0.26
CA SER A 23 15.04 7.35 -0.59
C SER A 23 16.14 7.69 -1.59
N LYS A 24 15.80 8.29 -2.74
CA LYS A 24 16.85 8.86 -3.62
C LYS A 24 17.35 10.15 -2.98
N ASP A 25 18.64 10.42 -3.10
CA ASP A 25 19.27 11.58 -2.43
C ASP A 25 18.70 12.93 -2.90
N ASP A 26 18.24 13.01 -4.15
CA ASP A 26 17.65 14.22 -4.74
C ASP A 26 16.11 14.27 -4.65
N SER A 27 15.48 13.35 -3.90
CA SER A 27 14.02 13.30 -3.76
C SER A 27 13.57 13.38 -2.31
N ASP A 28 12.58 14.24 -2.04
CA ASP A 28 11.88 14.32 -0.74
C ASP A 28 10.89 13.17 -0.53
N VAL A 29 11.27 11.96 -0.93
CA VAL A 29 10.39 10.78 -0.98
C VAL A 29 11.13 9.54 -0.51
N THR A 30 10.43 8.74 0.30
CA THR A 30 10.81 7.37 0.65
C THR A 30 9.77 6.40 0.08
N GLU A 31 10.24 5.38 -0.63
CA GLU A 31 9.42 4.31 -1.21
C GLU A 31 9.68 2.99 -0.47
N VAL A 32 8.66 2.13 -0.42
CA VAL A 32 8.76 0.82 0.22
C VAL A 32 8.75 -0.25 -0.86
N MET A 33 9.70 -1.17 -0.82
CA MET A 33 9.69 -2.36 -1.69
C MET A 33 8.87 -3.46 -1.04
N TRP A 34 7.97 -4.06 -1.80
CA TRP A 34 6.95 -4.97 -1.31
C TRP A 34 7.22 -6.42 -1.72
N GLN A 35 6.95 -7.37 -0.82
CA GLN A 35 6.85 -8.80 -1.14
C GLN A 35 5.47 -9.37 -0.77
N PRO A 36 4.95 -10.35 -1.54
CA PRO A 36 3.74 -11.08 -1.17
C PRO A 36 3.91 -11.93 0.08
N ALA A 37 3.10 -11.65 1.10
CA ALA A 37 2.91 -12.51 2.27
C ALA A 37 1.69 -13.43 2.13
N LEU A 38 0.64 -12.97 1.43
CA LEU A 38 -0.52 -13.79 1.06
C LEU A 38 -0.93 -13.45 -0.37
N ARG A 39 -1.19 -14.47 -1.19
CA ARG A 39 -1.70 -14.27 -2.55
C ARG A 39 -2.73 -15.34 -2.92
N ARG A 40 -3.87 -14.89 -3.44
CA ARG A 40 -4.89 -15.75 -4.06
C ARG A 40 -5.34 -15.10 -5.37
N GLY A 41 -5.33 -15.86 -6.47
CA GLY A 41 -5.62 -15.33 -7.81
C GLY A 41 -4.38 -14.74 -8.51
N ARG A 42 -4.61 -14.16 -9.69
CA ARG A 42 -3.55 -13.62 -10.57
C ARG A 42 -3.80 -12.16 -11.00
N GLY A 43 -4.89 -11.53 -10.54
CA GLY A 43 -5.28 -10.18 -10.95
C GLY A 43 -4.39 -9.04 -10.43
N LEU A 44 -3.40 -9.35 -9.60
CA LEU A 44 -2.49 -8.40 -8.96
C LEU A 44 -1.07 -8.96 -8.96
N GLN A 45 -0.08 -8.12 -9.26
CA GLN A 45 1.33 -8.49 -9.27
C GLN A 45 2.19 -7.44 -8.57
N ALA A 46 2.91 -7.83 -7.51
CA ALA A 46 3.92 -6.97 -6.91
C ALA A 46 5.13 -6.80 -7.86
N GLN A 47 5.59 -5.56 -8.03
CA GLN A 47 6.70 -5.16 -8.89
C GLN A 47 7.61 -4.19 -8.12
N GLY A 48 8.42 -4.72 -7.19
CA GLY A 48 9.33 -3.92 -6.38
C GLY A 48 8.59 -2.89 -5.53
N TYR A 49 8.68 -1.61 -5.90
CA TYR A 49 8.07 -0.48 -5.18
C TYR A 49 6.56 -0.30 -5.43
N GLY A 50 6.00 -1.02 -6.40
CA GLY A 50 4.60 -0.89 -6.77
C GLY A 50 3.86 -2.20 -7.00
N VAL A 51 2.58 -2.09 -7.35
CA VAL A 51 1.69 -3.21 -7.64
C VAL A 51 1.00 -2.97 -8.97
N ARG A 52 1.19 -3.87 -9.93
CA ARG A 52 0.54 -3.83 -11.23
C ARG A 52 -0.80 -4.54 -11.18
N ILE A 53 -1.83 -3.88 -11.70
CA ILE A 53 -3.18 -4.44 -11.86
C ILE A 53 -3.23 -5.25 -13.16
N GLN A 54 -3.47 -6.55 -13.03
CA GLN A 54 -3.60 -7.47 -14.17
C GLN A 54 -5.06 -7.63 -14.57
N ASP A 55 -5.98 -7.64 -13.60
CA ASP A 55 -7.42 -7.75 -13.87
C ASP A 55 -8.14 -6.48 -13.40
N ALA A 56 -8.81 -5.78 -14.32
CA ALA A 56 -9.65 -4.64 -13.95
C ALA A 56 -10.79 -5.04 -12.99
N GLY A 57 -11.25 -4.08 -12.18
CA GLY A 57 -12.39 -4.26 -11.29
C GLY A 57 -12.38 -3.33 -10.09
N VAL A 58 -13.33 -3.56 -9.18
CA VAL A 58 -13.42 -2.82 -7.92
C VAL A 58 -12.61 -3.55 -6.85
N TYR A 59 -11.74 -2.82 -6.17
CA TYR A 59 -10.86 -3.35 -5.13
C TYR A 59 -11.02 -2.56 -3.83
N LEU A 60 -11.15 -3.28 -2.72
CA LEU A 60 -10.77 -2.75 -1.42
C LEU A 60 -9.24 -2.70 -1.35
N LEU A 61 -8.70 -1.52 -1.05
CA LEU A 61 -7.28 -1.24 -0.85
C LEU A 61 -7.07 -0.71 0.56
N TYR A 62 -6.10 -1.27 1.28
CA TYR A 62 -5.75 -0.83 2.63
C TYR A 62 -4.23 -0.75 2.80
N SER A 63 -3.75 0.22 3.57
CA SER A 63 -2.33 0.44 3.80
C SER A 63 -2.08 0.90 5.23
N GLN A 64 -1.06 0.33 5.86
CA GLN A 64 -0.52 0.80 7.13
C GLN A 64 0.99 1.04 7.01
N VAL A 65 1.46 2.13 7.60
CA VAL A 65 2.89 2.37 7.82
C VAL A 65 3.11 2.70 9.29
N LEU A 66 4.08 2.05 9.93
CA LEU A 66 4.49 2.34 11.30
C LEU A 66 5.70 3.28 11.28
N PHE A 67 5.49 4.54 11.68
CA PHE A 67 6.52 5.56 11.74
C PHE A 67 7.26 5.57 13.08
N GLN A 68 8.56 5.81 13.00
CA GLN A 68 9.52 5.96 14.12
C GLN A 68 10.33 7.24 13.91
N ASP A 69 9.63 8.36 13.71
CA ASP A 69 10.18 9.61 13.17
C ASP A 69 9.67 10.81 13.98
N VAL A 70 10.55 11.78 14.24
CA VAL A 70 10.23 13.00 15.02
C VAL A 70 9.75 14.16 14.16
N THR A 71 9.73 13.99 12.83
CA THR A 71 9.18 14.99 11.90
C THR A 71 7.73 15.28 12.26
N PHE A 72 7.38 16.56 12.42
CA PHE A 72 6.12 17.01 13.04
C PHE A 72 4.86 16.32 12.48
N THR A 73 4.84 16.04 11.17
CA THR A 73 3.84 15.16 10.54
C THR A 73 4.50 14.17 9.60
N MET A 74 4.10 12.91 9.77
CA MET A 74 4.38 11.79 8.89
C MET A 74 3.11 11.30 8.23
N GLY A 75 3.25 10.47 7.20
CA GLY A 75 2.11 9.94 6.48
C GLY A 75 2.52 9.23 5.21
N GLN A 76 1.54 8.61 4.57
CA GLN A 76 1.71 7.99 3.27
C GLN A 76 0.65 8.47 2.29
N VAL A 77 1.04 8.49 1.02
CA VAL A 77 0.19 8.77 -0.13
C VAL A 77 0.11 7.49 -0.93
N VAL A 78 -1.11 7.02 -1.18
CA VAL A 78 -1.36 5.88 -2.06
C VAL A 78 -1.92 6.42 -3.36
N SER A 79 -1.20 6.19 -4.46
CA SER A 79 -1.58 6.66 -5.79
C SER A 79 -1.64 5.53 -6.79
N ARG A 80 -2.40 5.74 -7.86
CA ARG A 80 -2.32 4.95 -9.09
C ARG A 80 -1.72 5.80 -10.21
N GLU A 81 -0.99 5.14 -11.09
CA GLU A 81 -0.57 5.67 -12.37
C GLU A 81 -1.14 4.78 -13.48
N GLY A 82 -1.88 5.39 -14.39
CA GLY A 82 -2.53 4.70 -15.49
C GLY A 82 -3.03 5.71 -16.52
N GLN A 83 -3.14 5.28 -17.79
CA GLN A 83 -3.64 6.13 -18.88
C GLN A 83 -2.90 7.48 -19.02
N GLY A 84 -1.60 7.51 -18.69
CA GLY A 84 -0.77 8.72 -18.75
C GLY A 84 -1.00 9.73 -17.64
N ARG A 85 -1.72 9.37 -16.57
CA ARG A 85 -2.02 10.25 -15.43
C ARG A 85 -1.76 9.56 -14.09
N GLN A 86 -1.22 10.32 -13.15
CA GLN A 86 -1.15 9.94 -11.74
C GLN A 86 -2.34 10.50 -10.97
N GLU A 87 -2.94 9.68 -10.11
CA GLU A 87 -4.08 10.04 -9.26
C GLU A 87 -3.87 9.53 -7.83
N THR A 88 -4.08 10.42 -6.85
CA THR A 88 -4.07 10.04 -5.43
C THR A 88 -5.38 9.37 -5.07
N LEU A 89 -5.32 8.14 -4.54
CA LEU A 89 -6.49 7.39 -4.08
C LEU A 89 -6.86 7.78 -2.65
N PHE A 90 -5.87 7.78 -1.75
CA PHE A 90 -6.03 8.25 -0.38
C PHE A 90 -4.70 8.62 0.27
N ARG A 91 -4.80 9.29 1.42
CA ARG A 91 -3.68 9.67 2.27
C ARG A 91 -3.94 9.22 3.70
N CYS A 92 -2.88 9.01 4.45
CA CYS A 92 -2.92 8.96 5.90
C CYS A 92 -1.91 9.98 6.43
N ILE A 93 -2.29 10.76 7.44
CA ILE A 93 -1.43 11.78 8.04
C ILE A 93 -1.47 11.61 9.56
N ARG A 94 -0.30 11.63 10.20
CA ARG A 94 -0.16 11.64 11.66
C ARG A 94 0.82 12.68 12.15
N SER A 95 0.41 13.40 13.18
CA SER A 95 1.30 14.19 14.02
C SER A 95 2.20 13.25 14.82
N MET A 96 3.48 13.59 14.91
CA MET A 96 4.47 12.81 15.65
C MET A 96 4.93 13.57 16.90
N PRO A 97 5.16 12.87 18.03
CA PRO A 97 5.87 13.43 19.17
C PRO A 97 7.28 13.89 18.78
N SER A 98 7.73 15.00 19.35
CA SER A 98 9.09 15.53 19.14
C SER A 98 10.17 14.74 19.89
N HIS A 99 9.79 13.99 20.93
CA HIS A 99 10.72 13.20 21.73
C HIS A 99 11.00 11.84 21.04
N PRO A 100 12.26 11.51 20.67
CA PRO A 100 12.59 10.31 19.91
C PRO A 100 12.07 9.01 20.52
N ASP A 101 12.21 8.84 21.84
CA ASP A 101 11.77 7.62 22.55
C ASP A 101 10.25 7.40 22.58
N ARG A 102 9.48 8.40 22.15
CA ARG A 102 8.01 8.35 22.12
C ARG A 102 7.45 8.52 20.71
N ALA A 103 8.31 8.73 19.71
CA ALA A 103 7.91 9.10 18.35
C ALA A 103 7.44 7.88 17.52
N TYR A 104 6.45 7.14 18.02
CA TYR A 104 5.90 5.93 17.39
C TYR A 104 4.42 6.13 17.07
N ASN A 105 4.04 5.99 15.79
CA ASN A 105 2.63 5.97 15.39
C ASN A 105 2.41 5.09 14.16
N SER A 106 1.38 4.27 14.19
CA SER A 106 0.83 3.64 12.99
C SER A 106 -0.11 4.61 12.27
N CYS A 107 0.01 4.67 10.94
CA CYS A 107 -0.92 5.40 10.09
C CYS A 107 -1.62 4.41 9.16
N TYR A 108 -2.89 4.11 9.44
CA TYR A 108 -3.73 3.22 8.63
C TYR A 108 -4.77 4.02 7.84
N SER A 109 -4.98 3.67 6.58
CA SER A 109 -6.10 4.16 5.77
C SER A 109 -6.50 3.13 4.72
N ALA A 110 -7.75 3.19 4.26
CA ALA A 110 -8.30 2.27 3.29
C ALA A 110 -9.42 2.92 2.46
N GLY A 111 -9.73 2.32 1.31
CA GLY A 111 -10.84 2.74 0.47
C GLY A 111 -11.17 1.72 -0.60
N VAL A 112 -12.27 1.97 -1.33
CA VAL A 112 -12.73 1.12 -2.43
C VAL A 112 -12.60 1.89 -3.73
N PHE A 113 -11.88 1.33 -4.71
CA PHE A 113 -11.54 2.01 -5.95
C PHE A 113 -11.76 1.10 -7.16
N HIS A 114 -12.23 1.67 -8.26
CA HIS A 114 -12.23 0.99 -9.56
C HIS A 114 -10.86 1.12 -10.20
N LEU A 115 -10.14 0.01 -10.37
CA LEU A 115 -8.79 -0.05 -10.91
C LEU A 115 -8.82 -0.70 -12.30
N HIS A 116 -8.02 -0.16 -13.21
CA HIS A 116 -7.96 -0.62 -14.60
C HIS A 116 -6.76 -1.56 -14.81
N GLN A 117 -6.89 -2.44 -15.78
CA GLN A 117 -5.78 -3.28 -16.21
C GLN A 117 -4.63 -2.39 -16.69
N GLY A 118 -3.41 -2.66 -16.22
CA GLY A 118 -2.22 -1.88 -16.52
C GLY A 118 -1.89 -0.79 -15.50
N ASP A 119 -2.83 -0.39 -14.63
CA ASP A 119 -2.58 0.56 -13.55
C ASP A 119 -1.42 0.07 -12.67
N ILE A 120 -0.55 1.00 -12.25
CA ILE A 120 0.53 0.77 -11.28
C ILE A 120 0.19 1.53 -10.01
N LEU A 121 0.07 0.83 -8.89
CA LEU A 121 -0.13 1.46 -7.59
C LEU A 121 1.19 1.59 -6.85
N SER A 122 1.36 2.72 -6.18
CA SER A 122 2.53 3.03 -5.36
C SER A 122 2.11 3.56 -3.99
N VAL A 123 2.98 3.34 -3.00
CA VAL A 123 2.85 3.91 -1.66
C VAL A 123 4.09 4.75 -1.42
N ILE A 124 3.88 6.06 -1.27
CA ILE A 124 4.94 7.05 -1.13
C ILE A 124 4.86 7.69 0.24
N ILE A 125 5.99 7.77 0.95
CA ILE A 125 6.15 8.60 2.13
C ILE A 125 6.80 9.91 1.66
N PRO A 126 6.11 11.08 1.72
CA PRO A 126 6.61 12.34 1.18
C PRO A 126 7.60 13.02 2.14
N ARG A 127 8.64 12.27 2.53
CA ARG A 127 9.80 12.71 3.30
C ARG A 127 11.02 11.93 2.81
N ALA A 128 12.14 12.61 2.59
CA ALA A 128 13.41 11.93 2.37
C ALA A 128 13.82 11.15 3.64
N ARG A 129 14.40 9.96 3.45
CA ARG A 129 14.99 9.13 4.51
C ARG A 129 14.06 8.91 5.72
N ALA A 130 12.77 8.72 5.44
CA ALA A 130 11.73 8.55 6.45
C ALA A 130 12.03 7.36 7.36
N LYS A 131 11.94 7.55 8.67
CA LYS A 131 12.12 6.47 9.64
C LYS A 131 10.82 5.70 9.82
N LEU A 132 10.75 4.50 9.24
CA LEU A 132 9.61 3.60 9.35
C LEU A 132 10.06 2.19 9.73
N ASN A 133 9.19 1.47 10.42
CA ASN A 133 9.45 0.11 10.87
C ASN A 133 9.05 -0.90 9.77
N LEU A 134 9.98 -1.75 9.37
CA LEU A 134 9.78 -2.78 8.34
C LEU A 134 9.17 -4.08 8.88
N SER A 135 8.65 -4.08 10.11
CA SER A 135 7.93 -5.21 10.65
C SER A 135 6.66 -5.52 9.82
N PRO A 136 6.41 -6.80 9.46
CA PRO A 136 5.28 -7.19 8.61
C PRO A 136 3.90 -6.91 9.23
N HIS A 137 3.82 -6.81 10.56
CA HIS A 137 2.58 -6.45 11.26
C HIS A 137 2.46 -4.94 11.55
N GLY A 138 3.55 -4.18 11.40
CA GLY A 138 3.57 -2.72 11.56
C GLY A 138 3.31 -1.97 10.26
N THR A 139 3.92 -2.44 9.17
CA THR A 139 3.83 -1.85 7.83
C THR A 139 3.38 -2.89 6.83
N PHE A 140 2.30 -2.63 6.10
CA PHE A 140 1.73 -3.55 5.12
C PHE A 140 0.83 -2.83 4.12
N LEU A 141 0.59 -3.50 2.99
CA LEU A 141 -0.29 -3.05 1.92
C LEU A 141 -1.15 -4.23 1.45
N GLY A 142 -2.43 -4.03 1.21
CA GLY A 142 -3.26 -5.14 0.75
C GLY A 142 -4.48 -4.77 -0.07
N PHE A 143 -4.98 -5.79 -0.75
CA PHE A 143 -5.95 -5.70 -1.82
C PHE A 143 -6.95 -6.85 -1.73
N VAL A 144 -8.23 -6.56 -1.94
CA VAL A 144 -9.29 -7.56 -2.11
C VAL A 144 -10.18 -7.13 -3.27
N LYS A 145 -10.24 -7.96 -4.33
CA LYS A 145 -11.18 -7.75 -5.44
C LYS A 145 -12.60 -8.03 -4.96
N LEU A 146 -13.52 -7.09 -5.14
CA LEU A 146 -14.93 -7.19 -4.73
C LEU A 146 -15.79 -7.87 -5.80
#